data_AF-A0A8S4FMA6-F1
#
_entry.id   AF-A0A8S4FMA6-F1
#
_cell.length_a   1.000
_cell.length_b   1.000
_cell.length_c   1.000
_cell.angle_alpha   90.00
_cell.angle_beta   90.00
_cell.angle_gamma   90.00
#
_symmetry.space_group_name_H-M   'P 1'
#
loop_
_entity.id
_entity.type
_entity.pdbx_description
1 polymer ?
#
loop_
_entity_poly.entity_id
_entity_poly.type
_entity_poly.pdbx_seq_one_letter_code
_entity_poly.pdbx_strand_id
1 'polypeptide(L)'
;DAHTLLERKLSNVDSVQPPTNTVNIPQGEDTESLICRALVCGNLEEAAELCLDARRTADALVIASLSSPELFQKVLKYHLNSTSSDPVSLLTGCVALRAWRPLGSRAAAAAWRPVAAHALTHAQAGHASVCEQLGDKLSKDPDPAYKEAAAICFALAHSWRAVAAARGAGARAALAALIRRAAVDNGSHTNVSKLDAIITEYAA
;
A
#
# COMPACT_ATOMS: atom_id res chain seq x y z
N ASP A 1 4.24 18.88 -4.02
CA ASP A 1 5.02 18.79 -5.27
C ASP A 1 5.02 17.45 -6.01
N ALA A 2 4.46 16.34 -5.47
CA ALA A 2 4.38 15.07 -6.20
C ALA A 2 3.47 15.12 -7.46
N HIS A 3 2.37 15.90 -7.41
CA HIS A 3 1.49 16.13 -8.56
C HIS A 3 2.25 16.69 -9.77
N THR A 4 3.17 17.62 -9.55
CA THR A 4 3.93 18.26 -10.64
C THR A 4 4.95 17.34 -11.31
N LEU A 5 5.52 16.36 -10.59
CA LEU A 5 6.50 15.42 -11.15
C LEU A 5 5.85 14.31 -11.97
N LEU A 6 4.69 13.82 -11.54
CA LEU A 6 3.88 12.88 -12.30
C LEU A 6 3.34 13.54 -13.56
N GLU A 7 2.76 14.73 -13.45
CA GLU A 7 2.30 15.50 -14.61
C GLU A 7 3.44 15.80 -15.58
N ARG A 8 4.64 16.14 -15.08
CA ARG A 8 5.82 16.35 -15.94
C ARG A 8 6.33 15.08 -16.61
N LYS A 9 6.17 13.91 -15.98
CA LYS A 9 6.53 12.61 -16.59
C LYS A 9 5.49 12.12 -17.58
N LEU A 10 4.23 12.51 -17.40
CA LEU A 10 3.08 12.08 -18.19
C LEU A 10 2.59 13.15 -19.17
N SER A 11 3.26 14.31 -19.27
CA SER A 11 2.82 15.45 -20.11
C SER A 11 2.72 15.14 -21.60
N ASN A 12 3.32 14.03 -22.06
CA ASN A 12 3.29 13.59 -23.46
C ASN A 12 2.34 12.41 -23.69
N VAL A 13 1.60 11.94 -22.67
CA VAL A 13 0.71 10.76 -22.78
C VAL A 13 -0.46 10.98 -23.74
N ASP A 14 -0.94 12.23 -23.88
CA ASP A 14 -2.05 12.55 -24.80
C ASP A 14 -1.67 12.38 -26.28
N SER A 15 -0.37 12.30 -26.59
CA SER A 15 0.12 11.99 -27.94
C SER A 15 0.18 10.48 -28.19
N VAL A 16 -0.99 9.82 -28.25
CA VAL A 16 -1.09 8.43 -28.71
C VAL A 16 -0.96 8.40 -30.24
N GLN A 17 0.26 8.61 -30.76
CA GLN A 17 0.56 8.21 -32.13
C GLN A 17 0.91 6.72 -32.12
N PRO A 18 0.26 5.87 -32.94
CA PRO A 18 0.67 4.48 -33.07
C PRO A 18 2.11 4.46 -33.60
N PRO A 19 3.05 3.77 -32.93
CA PRO A 19 4.47 3.79 -33.26
C PRO A 19 4.79 3.16 -34.62
N THR A 20 3.82 2.49 -35.26
CA THR A 20 3.99 1.76 -36.51
C THR A 20 2.79 1.99 -37.44
N ASN A 21 3.04 2.43 -38.68
CA ASN A 21 2.03 2.54 -39.73
C ASN A 21 1.48 1.19 -40.22
N THR A 22 2.11 0.07 -39.82
CA THR A 22 1.74 -1.29 -40.23
C THR A 22 1.67 -2.20 -39.01
N VAL A 23 0.48 -2.72 -38.71
CA VAL A 23 0.26 -3.73 -37.67
C VAL A 23 0.33 -5.11 -38.33
N ASN A 24 1.30 -5.94 -37.91
CA ASN A 24 1.39 -7.34 -38.33
C ASN A 24 0.90 -8.22 -37.19
N ILE A 25 -0.17 -8.98 -37.41
CA ILE A 25 -0.72 -9.93 -36.42
C ILE A 25 -0.11 -11.31 -36.73
N PRO A 26 0.72 -11.86 -35.83
CA PRO A 26 1.35 -13.15 -36.07
C PRO A 26 0.29 -14.28 -36.06
N GLN A 27 0.46 -15.25 -36.96
CA GLN A 27 -0.48 -16.39 -37.16
C GLN A 27 0.13 -17.75 -36.75
N GLY A 28 1.22 -17.73 -35.97
CA GLY A 28 1.88 -18.96 -35.51
C GLY A 28 1.14 -19.64 -34.35
N GLU A 29 1.76 -20.68 -33.78
CA GLU A 29 1.34 -21.31 -32.52
C GLU A 29 2.11 -20.78 -31.30
N ASP A 30 2.92 -19.74 -31.48
CA ASP A 30 3.66 -19.09 -30.41
C ASP A 30 2.72 -18.39 -29.42
N THR A 31 3.17 -18.19 -28.18
CA THR A 31 2.39 -17.54 -27.12
C THR A 31 1.85 -16.17 -27.54
N GLU A 32 2.61 -15.39 -28.30
CA GLU A 32 2.18 -14.07 -28.81
C GLU A 32 1.04 -14.19 -29.84
N SER A 33 1.11 -15.18 -30.72
CA SER A 33 0.06 -15.43 -31.72
C SER A 33 -1.24 -15.88 -31.05
N LEU A 34 -1.15 -16.72 -30.01
CA LEU A 34 -2.31 -17.15 -29.22
C LEU A 34 -2.96 -15.97 -28.48
N ILE A 35 -2.17 -15.11 -27.84
CA ILE A 35 -2.67 -13.89 -27.20
C ILE A 35 -3.37 -12.98 -28.23
N CYS A 36 -2.74 -12.73 -29.38
CA CYS A 36 -3.34 -11.94 -30.45
C CYS A 36 -4.66 -12.54 -30.97
N ARG A 37 -4.73 -13.86 -31.12
CA ARG A 37 -5.96 -14.56 -31.54
C ARG A 37 -7.08 -14.39 -30.52
N ALA A 38 -6.79 -14.58 -29.23
CA ALA A 38 -7.77 -14.39 -28.16
C ALA A 38 -8.32 -12.95 -28.14
N LEU A 39 -7.45 -11.96 -28.32
CA LEU A 39 -7.83 -10.54 -28.45
C LEU A 39 -8.70 -10.26 -29.68
N VAL A 40 -8.34 -10.80 -30.84
CA VAL A 40 -9.13 -10.64 -32.09
C VAL A 40 -10.50 -11.29 -31.97
N CYS A 41 -10.62 -12.41 -31.25
CA CYS A 41 -11.90 -13.07 -30.98
C CYS A 41 -12.74 -12.35 -29.92
N GLY A 42 -12.22 -11.31 -29.26
CA GLY A 42 -12.87 -10.60 -28.17
C GLY A 42 -12.87 -11.37 -26.84
N ASN A 43 -12.12 -12.47 -26.73
CA ASN A 43 -11.99 -13.24 -25.49
C ASN A 43 -10.91 -12.64 -24.59
N LEU A 44 -11.27 -11.58 -23.86
CA LEU A 44 -10.34 -10.85 -22.98
C LEU A 44 -9.91 -11.68 -21.75
N GLU A 45 -10.74 -12.63 -21.29
CA GLU A 45 -10.42 -13.48 -20.14
C GLU A 45 -9.28 -14.45 -20.49
N GLU A 46 -9.40 -15.15 -21.61
CA GLU A 46 -8.36 -16.05 -22.13
C GLU A 46 -7.09 -15.27 -22.50
N ALA A 47 -7.22 -14.09 -23.09
CA ALA A 47 -6.07 -13.25 -23.39
C ALA A 47 -5.29 -12.83 -22.12
N ALA A 48 -5.98 -12.51 -21.03
CA ALA A 48 -5.35 -12.17 -19.76
C ALA A 48 -4.65 -13.38 -19.11
N GLU A 49 -5.25 -14.57 -19.19
CA GLU A 49 -4.65 -15.83 -18.70
C GLU A 49 -3.36 -16.16 -19.46
N LEU A 50 -3.39 -16.13 -20.80
CA LEU A 50 -2.21 -16.34 -21.63
C LEU A 50 -1.11 -15.29 -21.37
N CYS A 51 -1.47 -14.04 -21.07
CA CYS A 51 -0.51 -13.01 -20.68
C CYS A 51 0.15 -13.30 -19.32
N LEU A 52 -0.59 -13.86 -18.36
CA LEU A 52 -0.04 -14.27 -17.07
C LEU A 52 0.95 -15.42 -17.23
N ASP A 53 0.62 -16.42 -18.05
CA ASP A 53 1.51 -17.56 -18.34
C ASP A 53 2.79 -17.11 -19.05
N ALA A 54 2.68 -16.13 -19.96
CA ALA A 54 3.82 -15.52 -20.64
C ALA A 54 4.63 -14.54 -19.74
N ARG A 55 4.30 -14.42 -18.44
CA ARG A 55 4.90 -13.46 -17.48
C ARG A 55 4.77 -11.99 -17.90
N ARG A 56 3.80 -11.66 -18.76
CA ARG A 56 3.46 -10.30 -19.20
C ARG A 56 2.37 -9.70 -18.31
N THR A 57 2.68 -9.55 -17.02
CA THR A 57 1.69 -9.10 -16.02
C THR A 57 1.15 -7.70 -16.26
N ALA A 58 1.94 -6.81 -16.87
CA ALA A 58 1.49 -5.45 -17.21
C ALA A 58 0.37 -5.49 -18.26
N ASP A 59 0.56 -6.27 -19.33
CA ASP A 59 -0.45 -6.42 -20.39
C ASP A 59 -1.69 -7.13 -19.87
N ALA A 60 -1.52 -8.16 -19.02
CA ALA A 60 -2.63 -8.83 -18.35
C ALA A 60 -3.49 -7.87 -17.51
N LEU A 61 -2.86 -6.93 -16.78
CA LEU A 61 -3.58 -5.92 -16.00
C LEU A 61 -4.35 -4.94 -16.89
N VAL A 62 -3.77 -4.52 -18.02
CA VAL A 62 -4.44 -3.66 -19.00
C VAL A 62 -5.64 -4.38 -19.61
N ILE A 63 -5.47 -5.60 -20.10
CA ILE A 63 -6.54 -6.41 -20.67
C ILE A 63 -7.65 -6.65 -19.63
N ALA A 64 -7.28 -6.98 -18.40
CA ALA A 64 -8.26 -7.20 -17.33
C ALA A 64 -9.07 -5.95 -16.99
N SER A 65 -8.47 -4.75 -17.12
CA SER A 65 -9.19 -3.48 -16.92
C SER A 65 -10.25 -3.20 -17.99
N LEU A 66 -10.09 -3.80 -19.19
CA LEU A 66 -11.05 -3.69 -20.30
C LEU A 66 -12.18 -4.73 -20.21
N SER A 67 -11.95 -5.83 -19.50
CA SER A 67 -12.90 -6.94 -19.35
C SER A 67 -13.91 -6.65 -18.24
N SER A 68 -13.53 -6.86 -16.98
CA SER A 68 -14.43 -6.77 -15.83
C SER A 68 -13.65 -6.36 -14.57
N PRO A 69 -14.31 -5.65 -13.64
CA PRO A 69 -13.68 -5.29 -12.38
C PRO A 69 -13.33 -6.53 -11.55
N GLU A 70 -14.07 -7.62 -11.68
CA GLU A 70 -13.79 -8.89 -10.99
C GLU A 70 -12.50 -9.54 -11.51
N LEU A 71 -12.30 -9.59 -12.83
CA LEU A 71 -11.08 -10.11 -13.43
C LEU A 71 -9.89 -9.24 -13.06
N PHE A 72 -10.02 -7.91 -13.16
CA PHE A 72 -8.97 -6.97 -12.76
C PHE A 72 -8.53 -7.19 -11.31
N GLN A 73 -9.49 -7.35 -10.39
CA GLN A 73 -9.18 -7.64 -8.99
C GLN A 73 -8.44 -8.97 -8.80
N LYS A 74 -8.78 -10.01 -9.56
CA LYS A 74 -8.07 -11.30 -9.51
C LYS A 74 -6.63 -11.18 -10.01
N VAL A 75 -6.42 -10.56 -11.17
CA VAL A 75 -5.09 -10.37 -11.78
C VAL A 75 -4.22 -9.48 -10.89
N LEU A 76 -4.79 -8.40 -10.32
CA LEU A 76 -4.10 -7.53 -9.38
C LEU A 76 -3.68 -8.28 -8.11
N LYS A 77 -4.55 -9.11 -7.53
CA LYS A 77 -4.20 -9.96 -6.38
C LYS A 77 -3.06 -10.93 -6.71
N TYR A 78 -3.11 -11.56 -7.88
CA TYR A 78 -2.05 -12.46 -8.35
C TYR A 78 -0.69 -11.74 -8.45
N HIS A 79 -0.66 -10.55 -9.07
CA HIS A 79 0.55 -9.76 -9.21
C HIS A 79 1.12 -9.29 -7.86
N LEU A 80 0.26 -8.77 -6.98
CA LEU A 80 0.65 -8.29 -5.65
C LEU A 80 1.15 -9.43 -4.74
N ASN A 81 0.52 -10.60 -4.81
CA ASN A 81 0.97 -11.77 -4.05
C ASN A 81 2.35 -12.25 -4.52
N SER A 82 2.57 -12.27 -5.84
CA SER A 82 3.83 -12.67 -6.47
C SER A 82 4.97 -11.72 -6.13
N THR A 83 4.68 -10.43 -6.02
CA THR A 83 5.66 -9.37 -5.74
C THR A 83 5.69 -8.99 -4.25
N SER A 84 5.01 -9.74 -3.39
CA SER A 84 4.78 -9.32 -2.00
C SER A 84 6.04 -9.26 -1.13
N SER A 85 7.20 -9.73 -1.61
CA SER A 85 8.49 -9.56 -0.94
C SER A 85 9.03 -8.13 -1.03
N ASP A 86 8.63 -7.38 -2.06
CA ASP A 86 9.03 -6.00 -2.26
C ASP A 86 8.20 -5.06 -1.35
N PRO A 87 8.84 -4.19 -0.54
CA PRO A 87 8.12 -3.24 0.30
C PRO A 87 7.15 -2.34 -0.48
N VAL A 88 7.48 -1.93 -1.72
CA VAL A 88 6.59 -1.05 -2.51
C VAL A 88 5.31 -1.80 -2.89
N SER A 89 5.44 -3.03 -3.39
CA SER A 89 4.29 -3.87 -3.71
C SER A 89 3.44 -4.20 -2.48
N LEU A 90 4.08 -4.48 -1.33
CA LEU A 90 3.37 -4.76 -0.07
C LEU A 90 2.54 -3.56 0.40
N LEU A 91 3.13 -2.36 0.43
CA LEU A 91 2.44 -1.14 0.85
C LEU A 91 1.29 -0.79 -0.11
N THR A 92 1.56 -0.86 -1.42
CA THR A 92 0.56 -0.63 -2.47
C THR A 92 -0.58 -1.64 -2.39
N GLY A 93 -0.27 -2.91 -2.18
CA GLY A 93 -1.25 -3.99 -2.10
C GLY A 93 -2.18 -3.88 -0.89
N CYS A 94 -1.67 -3.41 0.25
CA CYS A 94 -2.51 -3.13 1.42
C CYS A 94 -3.57 -2.05 1.14
N VAL A 95 -3.20 -1.00 0.39
CA VAL A 95 -4.13 0.06 -0.01
C VAL A 95 -5.09 -0.45 -1.07
N ALA A 96 -4.57 -1.08 -2.12
CA ALA A 96 -5.35 -1.52 -3.28
C ALA A 96 -6.39 -2.59 -2.93
N LEU A 97 -6.03 -3.55 -2.08
CA LEU A 97 -6.92 -4.65 -1.67
C LEU A 97 -7.67 -4.37 -0.36
N ARG A 98 -7.42 -3.21 0.26
CA ARG A 98 -7.86 -2.86 1.63
C ARG A 98 -7.54 -3.96 2.65
N ALA A 99 -6.46 -4.69 2.41
CA ALA A 99 -6.03 -5.84 3.21
C ALA A 99 -4.89 -5.44 4.13
N TRP A 100 -5.23 -5.17 5.39
CA TRP A 100 -4.30 -4.60 6.38
C TRP A 100 -3.61 -5.64 7.24
N ARG A 101 -4.16 -6.86 7.36
CA ARG A 101 -3.60 -7.94 8.18
C ARG A 101 -2.17 -8.37 7.79
N PRO A 102 -1.83 -8.50 6.49
CA PRO A 102 -0.47 -8.87 6.11
C PRO A 102 0.57 -7.82 6.53
N LEU A 103 0.16 -6.55 6.62
CA LEU A 103 1.05 -5.46 6.99
C LEU A 103 1.53 -5.57 8.44
N GLY A 104 0.62 -5.78 9.40
CA GLY A 104 0.97 -5.89 10.81
C GLY A 104 1.79 -7.14 11.13
N SER A 105 1.44 -8.28 10.54
CA SER A 105 2.14 -9.55 10.76
C SER A 105 3.54 -9.59 10.12
N ARG A 106 3.69 -9.09 8.89
CA ARG A 106 4.94 -9.20 8.11
C ARG A 106 5.93 -8.06 8.37
N ALA A 107 5.48 -6.93 8.92
CA ALA A 107 6.35 -5.79 9.23
C ALA A 107 7.48 -6.19 10.21
N ALA A 108 8.71 -5.79 9.91
CA ALA A 108 9.81 -5.91 10.86
C ALA A 108 9.55 -5.02 12.10
N ALA A 109 9.98 -5.47 13.28
CA ALA A 109 9.84 -4.70 14.52
C ALA A 109 10.49 -3.31 14.37
N ALA A 110 11.66 -3.21 13.73
CA ALA A 110 12.34 -1.94 13.45
C ALA A 110 11.53 -0.97 12.57
N ALA A 111 10.65 -1.48 11.71
CA ALA A 111 9.85 -0.68 10.76
C ALA A 111 8.46 -0.30 11.32
N TRP A 112 8.23 -0.45 12.63
CA TRP A 112 6.92 -0.19 13.23
C TRP A 112 6.38 1.23 12.97
N ARG A 113 7.26 2.23 12.90
CA ARG A 113 6.91 3.64 12.68
C ARG A 113 6.31 3.91 11.29
N PRO A 114 7.02 3.64 10.18
CA PRO A 114 6.46 3.86 8.85
C PRO A 114 5.23 2.98 8.59
N VAL A 115 5.17 1.78 9.17
CA VAL A 115 4.02 0.89 9.02
C VAL A 115 2.78 1.43 9.75
N ALA A 116 2.93 1.93 10.97
CA ALA A 116 1.85 2.58 11.70
C ALA A 116 1.37 3.85 10.97
N ALA A 117 2.30 4.67 10.46
CA ALA A 117 1.96 5.86 9.68
C ALA A 117 1.18 5.52 8.39
N HIS A 118 1.59 4.47 7.67
CA HIS A 118 0.88 3.99 6.48
C HIS A 118 -0.55 3.53 6.81
N ALA A 119 -0.69 2.75 7.88
CA ALA A 119 -1.99 2.28 8.35
C ALA A 119 -2.90 3.45 8.77
N LEU A 120 -2.39 4.45 9.50
CA LEU A 120 -3.17 5.62 9.91
C LEU A 120 -3.57 6.50 8.71
N THR A 121 -2.72 6.59 7.68
CA THR A 121 -2.98 7.40 6.49
C THR A 121 -4.08 6.80 5.62
N HIS A 122 -4.04 5.49 5.41
CA HIS A 122 -4.84 4.82 4.39
C HIS A 122 -5.92 3.88 4.93
N ALA A 123 -5.81 3.38 6.16
CA ALA A 123 -6.76 2.44 6.73
C ALA A 123 -7.83 3.15 7.59
N GLN A 124 -8.97 3.50 6.97
CA GLN A 124 -10.10 4.09 7.71
C GLN A 124 -10.62 3.21 8.84
N ALA A 125 -10.89 1.92 8.55
CA ALA A 125 -11.43 0.97 9.53
C ALA A 125 -10.46 -0.18 9.91
N GLY A 126 -9.33 -0.31 9.18
CA GLY A 126 -8.38 -1.42 9.35
C GLY A 126 -7.16 -1.11 10.22
N HIS A 127 -6.94 0.15 10.61
CA HIS A 127 -5.73 0.57 11.33
C HIS A 127 -5.65 -0.06 12.73
N ALA A 128 -6.77 -0.18 13.45
CA ALA A 128 -6.77 -0.68 14.83
C ALA A 128 -6.18 -2.09 14.91
N SER A 129 -6.63 -2.98 14.02
CA SER A 129 -6.13 -4.34 13.93
C SER A 129 -4.64 -4.42 13.57
N VAL A 130 -4.13 -3.48 12.76
CA VAL A 130 -2.69 -3.41 12.44
C VAL A 130 -1.89 -2.93 13.64
N CYS A 131 -2.36 -1.88 14.31
CA CYS A 131 -1.72 -1.31 15.48
C CYS A 131 -1.69 -2.30 16.65
N GLU A 132 -2.74 -3.07 16.88
CA GLU A 132 -2.77 -4.17 17.85
C GLU A 132 -1.74 -5.25 17.51
N GLN A 133 -1.73 -5.74 16.27
CA GLN A 133 -0.77 -6.76 15.84
C GLN A 133 0.69 -6.29 15.94
N LEU A 134 0.96 -5.02 15.64
CA LEU A 134 2.27 -4.41 15.83
C LEU A 134 2.62 -4.30 17.32
N GLY A 135 1.68 -3.87 18.17
CA GLY A 135 1.88 -3.79 19.61
C GLY A 135 2.17 -5.15 20.24
N ASP A 136 1.43 -6.19 19.87
CA ASP A 136 1.65 -7.56 20.30
C ASP A 136 3.01 -8.10 19.85
N LYS A 137 3.47 -7.70 18.67
CA LYS A 137 4.77 -8.12 18.13
C LYS A 137 5.92 -7.42 18.86
N LEU A 138 5.78 -6.11 19.09
CA LEU A 138 6.79 -5.28 19.75
C LEU A 138 6.92 -5.59 21.25
N SER A 139 5.82 -5.93 21.93
CA SER A 139 5.84 -6.25 23.37
C SER A 139 6.58 -7.55 23.71
N LYS A 140 6.69 -8.46 22.74
CA LYS A 140 7.43 -9.73 22.85
C LYS A 140 8.93 -9.56 22.64
N ASP A 141 9.37 -8.41 22.15
CA ASP A 141 10.78 -8.13 21.93
C ASP A 141 11.46 -7.80 23.28
N PRO A 142 12.67 -8.34 23.55
CA PRO A 142 13.41 -8.08 24.79
C PRO A 142 13.85 -6.61 24.95
N ASP A 143 13.94 -5.82 23.88
CA ASP A 143 14.41 -4.43 23.95
C ASP A 143 13.39 -3.53 24.69
N PRO A 144 13.81 -2.79 25.74
CA PRO A 144 12.94 -1.82 26.40
C PRO A 144 12.40 -0.72 25.45
N ALA A 145 13.12 -0.36 24.39
CA ALA A 145 12.66 0.63 23.42
C ALA A 145 11.44 0.12 22.61
N TYR A 146 11.39 -1.19 22.33
CA TYR A 146 10.23 -1.79 21.65
C TYR A 146 9.02 -1.95 22.58
N LYS A 147 9.22 -2.07 23.89
CA LYS A 147 8.12 -2.04 24.86
C LYS A 147 7.43 -0.68 24.94
N GLU A 148 8.21 0.41 24.90
CA GLU A 148 7.64 1.77 24.77
C GLU A 148 6.89 1.95 23.44
N ALA A 149 7.46 1.44 22.35
CA ALA A 149 6.80 1.44 21.04
C ALA A 149 5.49 0.64 21.03
N ALA A 150 5.43 -0.50 21.72
CA ALA A 150 4.22 -1.30 21.85
C ALA A 150 3.09 -0.52 22.54
N ALA A 151 3.40 0.20 23.61
CA ALA A 151 2.42 1.05 24.31
C ALA A 151 1.84 2.13 23.39
N ILE A 152 2.66 2.72 22.51
CA ILE A 152 2.22 3.70 21.52
C ILE A 152 1.30 3.05 20.49
N CYS A 153 1.66 1.88 19.97
CA CYS A 153 0.83 1.13 19.02
C CYS A 153 -0.54 0.76 19.63
N PHE A 154 -0.59 0.30 20.88
CA PHE A 154 -1.87 0.05 21.55
C PHE A 154 -2.69 1.34 21.71
N ALA A 155 -2.08 2.46 22.12
CA ALA A 155 -2.81 3.73 22.22
C ALA A 155 -3.41 4.19 20.88
N LEU A 156 -2.68 4.00 19.77
CA LEU A 156 -3.14 4.31 18.41
C LEU A 156 -4.31 3.43 17.95
N ALA A 157 -4.40 2.19 18.43
CA ALA A 157 -5.53 1.30 18.12
C ALA A 157 -6.84 1.76 18.77
N HIS A 158 -6.77 2.33 19.98
CA HIS A 158 -7.94 2.68 20.79
C HIS A 158 -8.47 4.10 20.56
N SER A 159 -7.71 4.98 19.89
CA SER A 159 -8.05 6.40 19.73
C SER A 159 -7.93 6.89 18.28
N TRP A 160 -8.85 6.47 17.42
CA TRP A 160 -8.86 6.93 16.02
C TRP A 160 -9.68 8.21 15.80
N ARG A 161 -10.73 8.43 16.61
CA ARG A 161 -11.67 9.55 16.43
C ARG A 161 -11.02 10.92 16.59
N ALA A 162 -9.99 11.03 17.41
CA ALA A 162 -9.29 12.29 17.62
C ALA A 162 -8.12 12.51 16.63
N VAL A 163 -7.57 11.44 16.05
CA VAL A 163 -6.54 11.50 14.99
C VAL A 163 -7.18 11.81 13.63
N ALA A 164 -8.34 11.21 13.33
CA ALA A 164 -9.08 11.47 12.08
C ALA A 164 -9.61 12.91 11.98
N ALA A 165 -9.91 13.57 13.11
CA ALA A 165 -10.35 14.96 13.16
C ALA A 165 -9.23 15.98 12.86
N ALA A 166 -7.96 15.55 12.85
CA ALA A 166 -6.81 16.45 12.76
C ALA A 166 -6.23 16.61 11.33
N ARG A 167 -6.96 16.18 10.30
CA ARG A 167 -6.53 16.11 8.88
C ARG A 167 -6.30 17.47 8.18
N GLY A 168 -5.80 18.50 8.87
CA GLY A 168 -5.41 19.77 8.23
C GLY A 168 -4.48 20.58 9.13
N ALA A 169 -3.22 20.74 8.70
CA ALA A 169 -2.12 21.54 9.31
C ALA A 169 -1.80 21.35 10.81
N GLY A 170 -2.66 20.68 11.58
CA GLY A 170 -2.58 20.42 13.01
C GLY A 170 -2.53 18.94 13.37
N ALA A 171 -2.35 18.02 12.40
CA ALA A 171 -2.20 16.59 12.63
C ALA A 171 -1.04 16.28 13.60
N ARG A 172 0.05 17.05 13.50
CA ARG A 172 1.20 17.02 14.43
C ARG A 172 0.81 17.41 15.85
N ALA A 173 0.09 18.52 16.02
CA ALA A 173 -0.32 19.03 17.33
C ALA A 173 -1.42 18.18 18.00
N ALA A 174 -2.33 17.62 17.20
CA ALA A 174 -3.41 16.77 17.70
C ALA A 174 -2.93 15.36 18.08
N LEU A 175 -2.00 14.79 17.31
CA LEU A 175 -1.33 13.54 17.70
C LEU A 175 -0.50 13.76 18.97
N ALA A 176 0.27 14.85 19.06
CA ALA A 176 1.00 15.22 20.28
C ALA A 176 0.08 15.54 21.48
N ALA A 177 -1.13 16.07 21.25
CA ALA A 177 -2.13 16.31 22.30
C ALA A 177 -2.77 15.00 22.78
N LEU A 178 -2.99 14.03 21.89
CA LEU A 178 -3.53 12.72 22.24
C LEU A 178 -2.51 11.84 22.96
N ILE A 179 -1.24 11.92 22.56
CA ILE A 179 -0.13 11.28 23.27
C ILE A 179 0.03 11.90 24.67
N ARG A 180 -0.08 13.23 24.81
CA ARG A 180 -0.08 13.90 26.12
C ARG A 180 -1.26 13.48 27.01
N ARG A 181 -2.46 13.31 26.43
CA ARG A 181 -3.65 12.88 27.18
C ARG A 181 -3.57 11.40 27.60
N ALA A 182 -3.09 10.54 26.71
CA ALA A 182 -2.81 9.14 27.03
C ALA A 182 -1.68 8.98 28.07
N ALA A 183 -0.68 9.87 28.07
CA ALA A 183 0.39 9.90 29.08
C ALA A 183 -0.11 10.35 30.47
N VAL A 184 -1.07 11.27 30.52
CA VAL A 184 -1.73 11.72 31.76
C VAL A 184 -2.65 10.63 32.33
N ASP A 185 -3.39 9.92 31.48
CA ASP A 185 -4.30 8.85 31.92
C ASP A 185 -3.56 7.56 32.37
N ASN A 186 -2.35 7.29 31.84
CA ASN A 186 -1.55 6.11 32.20
C ASN A 186 -0.37 6.38 33.16
N GLY A 187 -0.20 7.62 33.67
CA GLY A 187 0.86 7.97 34.64
C GLY A 187 2.30 7.75 34.15
N SER A 188 2.49 7.48 32.86
CA SER A 188 3.79 7.17 32.26
C SER A 188 4.34 8.42 31.57
N HIS A 189 5.43 8.97 32.11
CA HIS A 189 6.23 10.01 31.46
C HIS A 189 6.93 9.45 30.20
N THR A 190 6.18 9.17 29.13
CA THR A 190 6.80 8.93 27.83
C THR A 190 7.33 10.27 27.29
N ASN A 191 8.60 10.27 26.90
CA ASN A 191 9.35 11.47 26.55
C ASN A 191 8.88 12.01 25.18
N VAL A 192 7.81 12.82 25.21
CA VAL A 192 7.09 13.39 24.06
C VAL A 192 8.03 14.03 23.02
N SER A 193 9.16 14.59 23.48
CA SER A 193 10.19 15.23 22.65
C SER A 193 10.91 14.27 21.70
N LYS A 194 11.11 13.00 22.09
CA LYS A 194 11.74 11.99 21.21
C LYS A 194 10.82 11.59 20.06
N LEU A 195 9.51 11.52 20.30
CA LEU A 195 8.52 11.16 19.28
C LEU A 195 8.29 12.28 18.27
N ASP A 196 8.32 13.55 18.70
CA ASP A 196 8.29 14.69 17.79
C ASP A 196 9.52 14.69 16.85
N ALA A 197 10.71 14.33 17.35
CA ALA A 197 11.91 14.20 16.51
C ALA A 197 11.75 13.11 15.44
N ILE A 198 11.17 11.97 15.81
CA ILE A 198 10.95 10.82 14.92
C ILE A 198 9.94 11.13 13.81
N ILE A 199 8.87 11.86 14.16
CA ILE A 199 7.86 12.30 13.19
C ILE A 199 8.44 13.38 12.28
N THR A 200 9.38 14.19 12.76
CA THR A 200 10.03 15.24 11.98
C THR A 200 11.07 14.68 11.01
N GLU A 201 11.84 13.66 11.40
CA GLU A 201 12.85 13.00 10.57
C GLU A 201 12.24 12.19 9.42
N TYR A 202 11.03 11.64 9.58
CA TYR A 202 10.35 10.83 8.56
C TYR A 202 9.34 11.61 7.69
N ALA A 203 9.10 12.89 7.97
CA ALA A 203 8.14 13.73 7.24
C ALA A 203 8.80 14.86 6.43
N ALA A 204 10.13 14.86 6.32
CA ALA A 204 10.91 15.62 5.33
C ALA A 204 11.22 14.71 4.14
#